data_AF-A0A651GRZ7-F1
#
_entry.id   AF-A0A651GRZ7-F1
#
_cell.length_a   1.000
_cell.length_b   1.000
_cell.length_c   1.000
_cell.angle_alpha   90.00
_cell.angle_beta   90.00
_cell.angle_gamma   90.00
#
_symmetry.space_group_name_H-M   'P 1'
#
loop_
_entity.id
_entity.type
_entity.pdbx_description
1 polymer ?
#
loop_
_entity_poly.entity_id
_entity_poly.type
_entity_poly.pdbx_seq_one_letter_code
_entity_poly.pdbx_strand_id
1 'polypeptide(L)' 'MTDARPPRRDFRVLTRRRGGYDGASMVDIQLQVVATGALVWSQTFSDAQQADDFQRELEDDLASMDATSFRRKYGVPSST' A
#
# COMPACT_ATOMS: atom_id res chain seq x y z
N MET A 1 17.65 16.66 0.63
CA MET A 1 16.36 17.33 0.90
C MET A 1 15.42 16.27 1.43
N THR A 2 15.09 16.30 2.72
CA THR A 2 14.09 15.40 3.29
C THR A 2 12.74 15.84 2.74
N ASP A 3 12.13 15.03 1.89
CA ASP A 3 10.81 15.33 1.34
C ASP A 3 9.80 15.21 2.48
N ALA A 4 9.57 16.34 3.15
CA ALA A 4 8.66 16.45 4.30
C ALA A 4 7.19 16.47 3.86
N ARG A 5 6.88 16.15 2.60
CA ARG A 5 5.51 16.10 2.10
C ARG A 5 4.88 14.78 2.52
N PRO A 6 3.58 14.79 2.86
CA PRO A 6 2.86 13.57 3.19
C PRO A 6 2.77 12.64 1.96
N PRO A 7 3.06 11.34 2.12
CA PRO A 7 3.10 10.36 1.03
C PRO A 7 1.74 10.15 0.35
N ARG A 8 0.63 10.50 1.01
CA ARG A 8 -0.73 10.47 0.42
C ARG A 8 -0.88 11.28 -0.89
N ARG A 9 0.02 12.22 -1.18
CA ARG A 9 0.01 12.94 -2.46
C ARG A 9 0.63 12.15 -3.61
N ASP A 10 1.59 11.29 -3.29
CA ASP A 10 2.35 10.53 -4.28
C ASP A 10 1.79 9.12 -4.47
N PHE A 11 1.11 8.58 -3.45
CA PHE A 11 0.64 7.20 -3.43
C PHE A 11 -0.84 7.06 -3.11
N ARG A 12 -1.44 5.98 -3.61
CA ARG A 12 -2.80 5.53 -3.26
C ARG A 12 -2.81 4.03 -2.98
N VAL A 13 -3.71 3.61 -2.08
CA VAL A 13 -3.97 2.20 -1.77
C VAL A 13 -5.06 1.67 -2.69
N LEU A 14 -4.90 0.44 -3.17
CA LEU A 14 -5.93 -0.30 -3.89
C LEU A 14 -6.10 -1.68 -3.27
N THR A 15 -7.34 -2.11 -3.13
CA THR A 15 -7.69 -3.44 -2.62
C THR A 15 -8.28 -4.26 -3.76
N ARG A 16 -7.66 -5.40 -4.05
CA ARG A 16 -8.12 -6.34 -5.09
C ARG A 16 -8.49 -7.67 -4.46
N ARG A 17 -9.70 -8.13 -4.72
CA ARG A 17 -10.15 -9.48 -4.32
C ARG A 17 -10.01 -10.43 -5.51
N ARG A 18 -9.43 -11.61 -5.30
CA ARG A 18 -9.24 -12.66 -6.31
C ARG A 18 -9.73 -14.00 -5.78
N GLY A 19 -10.34 -14.81 -6.64
CA GLY A 19 -10.55 -16.23 -6.36
C GLY A 19 -9.22 -16.95 -6.38
N GLY A 20 -8.89 -17.65 -5.30
CA GLY A 20 -7.76 -18.55 -5.18
C GLY A 20 -8.09 -19.98 -5.63
N TYR A 21 -7.08 -20.85 -5.60
CA TYR A 21 -7.27 -22.28 -5.84
C TYR A 21 -8.10 -22.89 -4.70
N ASP A 22 -8.94 -23.88 -5.01
CA ASP A 22 -9.84 -24.59 -4.06
C ASP A 22 -10.92 -23.72 -3.36
N GLY A 23 -11.33 -22.60 -3.96
CA GLY A 23 -12.40 -21.77 -3.42
C GLY A 23 -11.97 -20.81 -2.30
N ALA A 24 -10.67 -20.74 -2.00
CA ALA A 24 -10.10 -19.72 -1.12
C ALA A 24 -10.28 -18.32 -1.75
N SER A 25 -10.52 -17.30 -0.94
CA SER A 25 -10.50 -15.90 -1.39
C SER A 25 -9.18 -15.26 -0.98
N MET A 26 -8.50 -14.62 -1.93
CA MET A 26 -7.30 -13.83 -1.65
C MET A 26 -7.60 -12.34 -1.81
N VAL A 27 -7.02 -11.54 -0.92
CA VAL A 27 -7.12 -10.08 -0.93
C VAL A 27 -5.72 -9.51 -1.10
N ASP A 28 -5.49 -8.76 -2.15
CA ASP A 28 -4.26 -8.01 -2.35
C ASP A 28 -4.47 -6.56 -1.93
N ILE A 29 -3.63 -6.08 -1.02
CA ILE A 29 -3.46 -4.66 -0.73
C ILE A 29 -2.29 -4.17 -1.56
N GLN A 30 -2.51 -3.16 -2.38
CA GLN A 30 -1.58 -2.66 -3.38
C GLN A 30 -1.31 -1.18 -3.16
N LEU A 31 -0.05 -0.77 -3.36
CA LEU A 31 0.34 0.63 -3.35
C LEU A 31 0.74 1.08 -4.76
N GLN A 32 0.07 2.12 -5.26
CA GLN A 32 0.34 2.70 -6.57
C GLN A 32 0.82 4.13 -6.47
N VAL A 33 1.71 4.54 -7.37
CA VAL A 33 2.05 5.94 -7.60
C VAL A 33 0.86 6.63 -8.27
N VAL A 34 0.37 7.73 -7.70
CA VAL A 34 -0.79 8.47 -8.20
C VAL A 34 -0.55 9.03 -9.60
N ALA A 35 0.64 9.58 -9.84
CA ALA A 35 0.98 10.24 -11.10
C ALA A 35 1.09 9.28 -12.30
N THR A 36 1.59 8.06 -12.08
CA THR A 36 1.89 7.11 -13.18
C THR A 36 1.00 5.88 -13.18
N GLY A 37 0.29 5.60 -12.08
CA GLY A 37 -0.42 4.34 -11.87
C GLY A 37 0.49 3.14 -11.65
N ALA A 38 1.80 3.32 -11.53
CA ALA A 38 2.74 2.23 -11.35
C ALA A 38 2.54 1.55 -9.99
N LEU A 39 2.44 0.22 -9.98
CA LEU A 39 2.44 -0.59 -8.76
C LEU A 39 3.86 -0.66 -8.21
N VAL A 40 4.06 -0.16 -7.00
CA VAL A 40 5.38 -0.11 -6.34
C VAL A 40 5.51 -1.10 -5.19
N TRP A 41 4.38 -1.57 -4.67
CA TRP A 41 4.34 -2.54 -3.58
C TRP A 41 2.99 -3.26 -3.55
N SER A 42 2.97 -4.49 -3.06
CA SER A 42 1.74 -5.25 -2.82
C SER A 42 1.95 -6.32 -1.77
N GLN A 43 0.90 -6.62 -0.99
CA GLN A 43 0.84 -7.74 -0.07
C GLN A 43 -0.47 -8.50 -0.22
N THR A 44 -0.40 -9.82 -0.14
CA THR A 44 -1.53 -10.73 -0.32
C THR A 44 -1.91 -11.35 1.03
N PHE A 45 -3.20 -11.39 1.30
CA PHE A 45 -3.83 -11.96 2.49
C PHE A 45 -4.83 -13.03 2.08
N SER A 46 -4.87 -14.13 2.81
CA SER A 46 -5.92 -15.17 2.68
C SER A 46 -7.10 -14.94 3.63
N ASP A 47 -6.97 -13.96 4.53
CA ASP A 47 -7.97 -13.57 5.52
C ASP A 47 -8.43 -12.14 5.21
N ALA A 48 -9.73 -11.96 5.00
CA ALA A 48 -10.31 -10.66 4.66
C ALA A 48 -10.21 -9.66 5.83
N GLN A 49 -10.31 -10.11 7.08
CA GLN A 49 -10.25 -9.23 8.24
C GLN A 49 -8.84 -8.66 8.39
N GLN A 50 -7.81 -9.51 8.25
CA GLN A 50 -6.41 -9.06 8.27
C GLN A 50 -6.10 -8.10 7.12
N ALA A 51 -6.67 -8.34 5.94
CA ALA A 51 -6.51 -7.44 4.80
C ALA A 51 -7.13 -6.06 5.05
N ASP A 52 -8.34 -6.03 5.63
CA ASP A 52 -9.05 -4.78 5.93
C ASP A 52 -8.33 -3.98 7.04
N ASP A 53 -7.84 -4.66 8.08
CA ASP A 53 -7.08 -4.01 9.16
C ASP A 53 -5.75 -3.46 8.65
N PHE A 54 -5.05 -4.21 7.80
CA PHE A 54 -3.82 -3.75 7.17
C PHE A 54 -4.07 -2.59 6.19
N GLN A 55 -5.18 -2.60 5.44
CA GLN A 55 -5.55 -1.49 4.56
C GLN A 55 -5.70 -0.20 5.37
N ARG A 56 -6.40 -0.24 6.51
CA ARG A 56 -6.58 0.93 7.40
C ARG A 56 -5.24 1.43 7.93
N GLU A 57 -4.38 0.52 8.42
CA GLU A 57 -3.04 0.88 8.88
C GLU A 57 -2.25 1.59 7.77
N LEU A 58 -2.27 1.05 6.55
CA LEU A 58 -1.57 1.64 5.41
C LEU A 58 -2.11 3.03 5.02
N GLU A 59 -3.43 3.22 5.08
CA GLU A 59 -4.07 4.52 4.82
C GLU A 59 -3.75 5.55 5.91
N ASP A 60 -3.73 5.13 7.18
CA ASP A 60 -3.35 5.96 8.31
C ASP A 60 -1.87 6.37 8.23
N ASP A 61 -1.00 5.44 7.85
CA ASP A 61 0.42 5.70 7.63
C ASP A 61 0.64 6.68 6.48
N LEU A 62 -0.11 6.54 5.38
CA LEU A 62 -0.05 7.50 4.28
C LEU A 62 -0.42 8.93 4.71
N ALA A 63 -1.35 9.06 5.66
CA ALA A 63 -1.84 10.33 6.15
C ALA A 63 -0.96 10.94 7.26
N SER A 64 -0.33 10.10 8.09
CA SER A 64 0.33 10.52 9.33
C SER A 64 1.86 10.51 9.27
N MET A 65 2.47 9.68 8.41
CA MET A 65 3.92 9.56 8.31
C MET A 65 4.54 10.54 7.30
N ASP A 66 5.83 10.84 7.48
CA ASP A 66 6.63 11.45 6.43
C ASP A 66 6.97 10.43 5.33
N ALA A 67 7.22 10.92 4.11
CA ALA A 67 7.47 10.06 2.96
C ALA A 67 8.71 9.16 3.11
N THR A 68 9.71 9.57 3.88
CA THR A 68 10.95 8.80 4.04
C THR A 68 10.72 7.60 4.97
N SER A 69 10.08 7.83 6.11
CA SER A 69 9.70 6.78 7.06
C SER A 69 8.73 5.78 6.42
N PHE A 70 7.74 6.28 5.68
CA PHE A 70 6.80 5.45 4.94
C PHE A 70 7.51 4.52 3.94
N ARG A 71 8.38 5.08 3.08
CA ARG A 71 9.14 4.30 2.09
C ARG A 71 10.01 3.23 2.75
N ARG A 72 10.64 3.55 3.89
CA ARG A 72 11.45 2.61 4.65
C ARG A 72 10.62 1.47 5.24
N LYS A 73 9.45 1.77 5.83
CA LYS A 73 8.55 0.76 6.43
C LYS A 73 8.07 -0.24 5.38
N TYR A 74 7.66 0.24 4.21
CA TYR A 74 7.07 -0.59 3.16
C TYR A 74 8.03 -1.01 2.04
N GLY A 75 9.33 -0.71 2.17
CA GLY A 75 10.33 -1.06 1.15
C GLY A 75 10.08 -0.42 -0.22
N VAL A 76 9.40 0.73 -0.26
CA VAL A 76 9.06 1.42 -1.51
C VAL A 76 10.31 2.16 -2.02
N PRO A 77 10.73 1.95 -3.28
CA PRO A 77 11.89 2.64 -3.83
C PRO A 77 11.68 4.16 -3.81
N SER A 78 12.72 4.89 -3.41
CA SER A 78 12.77 6.33 -3.68
C SER A 78 12.79 6.52 -5.19
N SER A 79 11.72 7.11 -5.76
CA SER A 79 11.81 7.61 -7.13
C SER A 79 12.90 8.66 -7.17
N THR A 80 13.80 8.51 -8.13
CA THR A 80 14.94 9.41 -8.38
C THR A 80 14.47 10.74 -8.93
#